data_AF-A0A7W1KKI7-F1
#
_entry.id   AF-A0A7W1KKI7-F1
#
_cell.length_a   1.000
_cell.length_b   1.000
_cell.length_c   1.000
_cell.angle_alpha   90.00
_cell.angle_beta   90.00
_cell.angle_gamma   90.00
#
_symmetry.space_group_name_H-M   'P 1'
#
loop_
_entity.id
_entity.type
_entity.pdbx_description
1 polymer ?
#
loop_
_entity_poly.entity_id
_entity_poly.type
_entity_poly.pdbx_seq_one_letter_code
_entity_poly.pdbx_strand_id
1 'polypeptide(L)'
;MITILAFRHLLVRKLRSLFLLLGFSLGVGVMIVLLSVGEAMLDQSRDVSLVGGGEVTVLPQGIDVEAMRTGGMGGMFFGIDRARFLTRQILGGPRQNDLVQTVSPVIEGKLVYLRHGNRTVAVRAGAEIPSRAYAVGSGLDLQSGRWSDSPADSDYVAPTAHRLYNELDRFHLPPRPDSTWGEWHYFNLVTAPDEWWYITYLVGGEVPTGRWGGQLLITRRHSGGRHERFSLQVPSSQVEIDTSAADLTIGGNTVRQRDGIYRLKARVPGRPEEVRIDVELAPTPNRYFPPVELREDDFLSGYVVPALEAKASGRICVGGRCNNFTGVPAYHDHNWGVWRDVTWEWGAARGTRLSVLYGGVYGPDRDRAGTGSRVNSPFFLTLADSLGVKQVLRFTGIDYQGAQAVPGSGRITAPARFTLVGTREADTVRIDVQVGDVLATEMRASKLRRTFLQMRGRFSLAGRVSGAVVADSGTGFFETYVPIP
;
A
#
# COMPACT_ATOMS: atom_id res chain seq x y z
N MET A 1 -36.26 -8.21 -64.55
CA MET A 1 -37.50 -8.90 -64.14
C MET A 1 -37.87 -8.61 -62.68
N ILE A 2 -36.93 -8.69 -61.73
CA ILE A 2 -37.16 -8.42 -60.29
C ILE A 2 -37.59 -6.96 -60.01
N THR A 3 -36.98 -5.97 -60.66
CA THR A 3 -37.32 -4.54 -60.50
C THR A 3 -38.74 -4.21 -60.97
N ILE A 4 -39.20 -4.84 -62.06
CA ILE A 4 -40.56 -4.67 -62.60
C ILE A 4 -41.61 -5.29 -61.68
N LEU A 5 -41.32 -6.47 -61.09
CA LEU A 5 -42.18 -7.13 -60.11
C LEU A 5 -42.28 -6.34 -58.80
N ALA A 6 -41.16 -5.79 -58.31
CA ALA A 6 -41.13 -4.94 -57.10
C ALA A 6 -41.98 -3.66 -57.27
N PHE A 7 -41.86 -2.99 -58.42
CA PHE A 7 -42.65 -1.78 -58.72
C PHE A 7 -44.15 -2.06 -58.90
N ARG A 8 -44.51 -3.21 -59.49
CA ARG A 8 -45.92 -3.62 -59.59
C ARG A 8 -46.52 -3.92 -58.21
N HIS A 9 -45.75 -4.51 -57.30
CA HIS A 9 -46.21 -4.80 -55.95
C HIS A 9 -46.49 -3.53 -55.13
N LEU A 10 -45.72 -2.46 -55.36
CA LEU A 10 -45.95 -1.13 -54.76
C LEU A 10 -47.28 -0.50 -55.25
N LEU A 11 -47.62 -0.68 -56.52
CA LEU A 11 -48.82 -0.09 -57.15
C LEU A 11 -50.13 -0.84 -56.83
N VAL A 12 -50.08 -2.16 -56.57
CA VAL A 12 -51.27 -2.98 -56.31
C VAL A 12 -51.73 -2.89 -54.85
N ARG A 13 -50.81 -2.71 -53.90
CA ARG A 13 -51.12 -2.60 -52.46
C ARG A 13 -50.73 -1.22 -51.93
N LYS A 14 -51.36 -0.17 -52.48
CA LYS A 14 -51.04 1.24 -52.24
C LYS A 14 -50.98 1.61 -50.74
N LEU A 15 -51.97 1.20 -49.96
CA LEU A 15 -52.03 1.48 -48.51
C LEU A 15 -50.93 0.79 -47.70
N ARG A 16 -50.64 -0.50 -47.97
CA ARG A 16 -49.59 -1.23 -47.25
C ARG A 16 -48.19 -0.72 -47.62
N SER A 17 -48.00 -0.36 -48.88
CA SER A 17 -46.74 0.21 -49.38
C SER A 17 -46.49 1.61 -48.81
N LEU A 18 -47.53 2.45 -48.74
CA LEU A 18 -47.46 3.76 -48.11
C LEU A 18 -47.13 3.63 -46.61
N PHE A 19 -47.75 2.69 -45.91
CA PHE A 19 -47.48 2.44 -44.48
C PHE A 19 -46.05 1.94 -44.24
N LEU A 20 -45.53 1.06 -45.11
CA LEU A 20 -44.14 0.60 -45.05
C LEU A 20 -43.14 1.71 -45.34
N LEU A 21 -43.41 2.57 -46.32
CA LEU A 21 -42.55 3.72 -46.64
C LEU A 21 -42.57 4.76 -45.52
N LEU A 22 -43.72 5.02 -44.90
CA LEU A 22 -43.84 5.88 -43.72
C LEU A 22 -43.08 5.29 -42.52
N GLY A 23 -43.25 4.00 -42.24
CA GLY A 23 -42.51 3.31 -41.17
C GLY A 23 -41.00 3.31 -41.41
N PHE A 24 -40.56 3.09 -42.65
CA PHE A 24 -39.14 3.17 -43.02
C PHE A 24 -38.59 4.59 -42.88
N SER A 25 -39.32 5.59 -43.38
CA SER A 25 -38.92 7.01 -43.28
C SER A 25 -38.86 7.48 -41.83
N LEU A 26 -39.81 7.04 -40.99
CA LEU A 26 -39.81 7.30 -39.54
C LEU A 26 -38.61 6.61 -38.87
N GLY A 27 -38.34 5.35 -39.19
CA GLY A 27 -37.19 4.61 -38.65
C GLY A 27 -35.85 5.25 -39.02
N VAL A 28 -35.69 5.66 -40.29
CA VAL A 28 -34.50 6.39 -40.76
C VAL A 28 -34.42 7.77 -40.10
N GLY A 29 -35.53 8.49 -39.95
CA GLY A 29 -35.58 9.79 -39.27
C GLY A 29 -35.17 9.69 -37.80
N VAL A 30 -35.66 8.69 -37.07
CA VAL A 30 -35.26 8.41 -35.69
C VAL A 30 -33.78 8.04 -35.63
N MET A 31 -33.29 7.22 -36.55
CA MET A 31 -31.87 6.84 -36.59
C MET A 31 -30.96 8.05 -36.86
N ILE A 32 -31.35 8.95 -37.78
CA ILE A 32 -30.63 10.21 -38.04
C ILE A 32 -30.63 11.09 -36.78
N VAL A 33 -31.79 11.28 -36.13
CA VAL A 33 -31.87 12.07 -34.89
C VAL A 33 -31.01 11.46 -33.78
N LEU A 34 -31.00 10.14 -33.62
CA LEU A 34 -30.16 9.46 -32.62
C LEU A 34 -28.67 9.59 -32.95
N LEU A 35 -28.29 9.52 -34.23
CA LEU A 35 -26.91 9.77 -34.67
C LEU A 35 -26.52 11.23 -34.45
N SER A 36 -27.39 12.19 -34.75
CA SER A 36 -27.13 13.63 -34.53
C SER A 36 -27.08 13.99 -33.05
N VAL A 37 -27.89 13.35 -32.19
CA VAL A 37 -27.76 13.48 -30.73
C VAL A 37 -26.47 12.83 -30.24
N GLY A 38 -26.10 11.67 -30.81
CA GLY A 38 -24.81 11.03 -30.53
C GLY A 38 -23.62 11.90 -30.93
N GLU A 39 -23.70 12.57 -32.07
CA GLU A 39 -22.68 13.47 -32.60
C GLU A 39 -22.61 14.78 -31.80
N ALA A 40 -23.76 15.35 -31.41
CA ALA A 40 -23.81 16.49 -30.50
C ALA A 40 -23.28 16.15 -29.10
N MET A 41 -23.55 14.95 -28.58
CA MET A 41 -22.96 14.46 -27.33
C MET A 41 -21.45 14.19 -27.48
N LEU A 42 -21.01 13.74 -28.66
CA LEU A 42 -19.59 13.57 -29.00
C LEU A 42 -18.87 14.91 -29.09
N ASP A 43 -19.44 15.91 -29.75
CA ASP A 43 -18.86 17.26 -29.85
C ASP A 43 -18.91 17.99 -28.50
N GLN A 44 -19.97 17.82 -27.72
CA GLN A 44 -20.06 18.36 -26.35
C GLN A 44 -19.10 17.65 -25.37
N SER A 45 -18.72 16.39 -25.64
CA SER A 45 -17.69 15.66 -24.86
C SER A 45 -16.25 15.95 -25.33
N ARG A 46 -16.06 16.44 -26.56
CA ARG A 46 -14.78 16.97 -27.07
C ARG A 46 -14.43 18.33 -26.45
N ASP A 47 -15.42 19.11 -26.03
CA ASP A 47 -15.26 20.49 -25.54
C ASP A 47 -14.93 20.61 -24.04
N VAL A 48 -14.86 19.49 -23.30
CA VAL A 48 -14.38 19.49 -21.90
C VAL A 48 -12.85 19.50 -21.93
N SER A 49 -12.33 20.71 -22.08
CA SER A 49 -10.92 21.04 -22.03
C SER A 49 -10.32 20.53 -20.70
N LEU A 50 -9.55 19.44 -20.74
CA LEU A 50 -8.63 19.08 -19.67
C LEU A 50 -7.50 20.12 -19.69
N VAL A 51 -7.78 21.35 -19.23
CA VAL A 51 -6.80 22.44 -19.14
C VAL A 51 -6.08 22.29 -17.81
N GLY A 52 -5.29 21.23 -17.69
CA GLY A 52 -4.25 21.21 -16.68
C GLY A 52 -3.12 22.10 -17.19
N GLY A 53 -2.91 23.27 -16.57
CA GLY A 53 -1.67 24.02 -16.75
C GLY A 53 -0.47 23.16 -16.36
N GLY A 54 0.55 23.11 -17.22
CA GLY A 54 1.76 22.31 -17.04
C GLY A 54 2.19 21.59 -18.31
N GLU A 55 3.45 21.17 -18.36
CA GLU A 55 4.03 20.48 -19.54
C GLU A 55 3.58 19.01 -19.66
N VAL A 56 3.21 18.37 -18.54
CA VAL A 56 2.83 16.95 -18.48
C VAL A 56 1.68 16.73 -17.49
N THR A 57 0.61 16.07 -17.95
CA THR A 57 -0.48 15.57 -17.09
C THR A 57 -0.35 14.06 -16.89
N VAL A 58 -0.32 13.61 -15.65
CA VAL A 58 -0.22 12.17 -15.30
C VAL A 58 -1.57 11.66 -14.84
N LEU A 59 -2.07 10.60 -15.50
CA LEU A 59 -3.31 9.91 -15.12
C LEU A 59 -3.00 8.51 -14.55
N PRO A 60 -3.78 8.01 -13.58
CA PRO A 60 -3.70 6.62 -13.15
C PRO A 60 -3.82 5.64 -14.32
N GLN A 61 -3.00 4.59 -14.31
CA GLN A 61 -3.05 3.53 -15.31
C GLN A 61 -4.42 2.85 -15.30
N GLY A 62 -5.05 2.72 -16.48
CA GLY A 62 -6.36 2.07 -16.65
C GLY A 62 -7.56 3.01 -16.63
N ILE A 63 -7.35 4.33 -16.47
CA ILE A 63 -8.40 5.32 -16.69
C ILE A 63 -8.47 5.67 -18.17
N ASP A 64 -9.61 5.38 -18.77
CA ASP A 64 -9.94 5.88 -20.10
C ASP A 64 -10.25 7.38 -20.00
N VAL A 65 -9.52 8.18 -20.75
CA VAL A 65 -9.72 9.63 -20.85
C VAL A 65 -11.16 9.94 -21.31
N GLU A 66 -11.77 9.06 -22.12
CA GLU A 66 -13.17 9.18 -22.56
C GLU A 66 -14.19 8.89 -21.44
N ALA A 67 -13.87 7.98 -20.51
CA ALA A 67 -14.72 7.67 -19.35
C ALA A 67 -14.75 8.82 -18.33
N MET A 68 -13.67 9.59 -18.20
CA MET A 68 -13.66 10.83 -17.40
C MET A 68 -14.44 11.97 -18.07
N ARG A 69 -14.40 12.06 -19.40
CA ARG A 69 -15.09 13.12 -20.17
C ARG A 69 -16.60 12.95 -20.18
N THR A 70 -17.10 11.72 -20.23
CA THR A 70 -18.54 11.41 -20.29
C THR A 70 -19.26 11.47 -18.94
N GLY A 71 -18.54 11.60 -17.82
CA GLY A 71 -19.14 11.68 -16.48
C GLY A 71 -19.97 10.44 -16.11
N GLY A 72 -19.62 9.26 -16.66
CA GLY A 72 -20.28 8.01 -16.34
C GLY A 72 -20.21 7.68 -14.85
N MET A 73 -21.05 6.74 -14.40
CA MET A 73 -21.23 6.31 -13.00
C MET A 73 -19.93 5.95 -12.24
N GLY A 74 -18.79 5.86 -12.92
CA GLY A 74 -17.46 5.74 -12.32
C GLY A 74 -16.97 6.98 -11.56
N GLY A 75 -17.56 8.17 -11.73
CA GLY A 75 -17.15 9.40 -11.03
C GLY A 75 -17.32 9.42 -9.50
N MET A 76 -18.00 8.41 -8.94
CA MET A 76 -18.21 8.26 -7.50
C MET A 76 -16.96 7.67 -6.84
N PHE A 77 -16.21 8.52 -6.13
CA PHE A 77 -15.13 8.17 -5.19
C PHE A 77 -13.79 7.71 -5.77
N PHE A 78 -13.25 8.37 -6.81
CA PHE A 78 -11.81 8.30 -7.04
C PHE A 78 -11.05 9.08 -5.96
N GLY A 79 -10.45 8.37 -5.02
CA GLY A 79 -9.18 8.74 -4.42
C GLY A 79 -8.08 7.95 -5.13
N ILE A 80 -6.98 8.59 -5.53
CA ILE A 80 -5.77 7.81 -5.79
C ILE A 80 -5.18 7.60 -4.40
N ASP A 81 -5.31 6.40 -3.83
CA ASP A 81 -4.84 6.08 -2.47
C ASP A 81 -3.37 6.49 -2.25
N ARG A 82 -2.61 6.57 -3.35
CA ARG A 82 -1.19 6.92 -3.41
C ARG A 82 -0.91 8.31 -3.95
N ALA A 83 -1.91 9.18 -4.15
CA ALA A 83 -1.77 10.53 -4.70
C ALA A 83 -0.71 11.33 -3.94
N ARG A 84 -0.77 11.27 -2.61
CA ARG A 84 0.15 11.99 -1.72
C ARG A 84 1.57 11.49 -1.90
N PHE A 85 1.78 10.18 -1.98
CA PHE A 85 3.10 9.60 -2.23
C PHE A 85 3.64 9.97 -3.62
N LEU A 86 2.80 9.91 -4.66
CA LEU A 86 3.18 10.32 -6.01
C LEU A 86 3.57 11.80 -6.04
N THR A 87 2.75 12.67 -5.43
CA THR A 87 2.98 14.11 -5.36
C THR A 87 4.24 14.44 -4.57
N ARG A 88 4.39 13.89 -3.36
CA ARG A 88 5.46 14.25 -2.41
C ARG A 88 6.80 13.60 -2.72
N GLN A 89 6.81 12.38 -3.27
CA GLN A 89 8.04 11.60 -3.37
C GLN A 89 8.43 11.24 -4.80
N ILE A 90 7.48 10.85 -5.64
CA ILE A 90 7.80 10.41 -7.01
C ILE A 90 7.98 11.59 -7.96
N LEU A 91 7.12 12.61 -7.88
CA LEU A 91 7.13 13.78 -8.75
C LEU A 91 7.75 15.01 -8.06
N GLY A 92 7.34 15.32 -6.83
CA GLY A 92 7.83 16.48 -6.07
C GLY A 92 8.95 16.17 -5.08
N GLY A 93 9.48 14.95 -5.11
CA GLY A 93 10.54 14.52 -4.20
C GLY A 93 11.93 14.96 -4.65
N PRO A 94 12.95 14.89 -3.77
CA PRO A 94 14.30 15.38 -4.05
C PRO A 94 14.95 14.82 -5.31
N ARG A 95 14.57 13.60 -5.73
CA ARG A 95 15.10 12.95 -6.94
C ARG A 95 14.75 13.73 -8.22
N GLN A 96 13.62 14.42 -8.25
CA GLN A 96 13.13 15.10 -9.45
C GLN A 96 13.35 16.62 -9.41
N ASN A 97 14.05 17.16 -8.42
CA ASN A 97 14.19 18.62 -8.25
C ASN A 97 14.80 19.31 -9.49
N ASP A 98 15.63 18.62 -10.27
CA ASP A 98 16.26 19.16 -11.47
C ASP A 98 15.33 19.12 -12.71
N LEU A 99 14.25 18.33 -12.66
CA LEU A 99 13.34 18.07 -13.78
C LEU A 99 11.93 18.61 -13.54
N VAL A 100 11.48 18.66 -12.29
CA VAL A 100 10.12 19.01 -11.89
C VAL A 100 10.18 20.21 -10.95
N GLN A 101 9.80 21.37 -11.46
CA GLN A 101 9.78 22.59 -10.66
C GLN A 101 8.64 22.62 -9.64
N THR A 102 7.44 22.13 -10.02
CA THR A 102 6.27 22.10 -9.15
C THR A 102 5.28 21.02 -9.61
N VAL A 103 4.57 20.45 -8.64
CA VAL A 103 3.47 19.50 -8.87
C VAL A 103 2.18 20.12 -8.32
N SER A 104 1.13 20.16 -9.15
CA SER A 104 -0.22 20.55 -8.72
C SER A 104 -1.12 19.31 -8.66
N PRO A 105 -1.55 18.87 -7.46
CA PRO A 105 -2.56 17.83 -7.35
C PRO A 105 -3.94 18.43 -7.64
N VAL A 106 -4.66 17.78 -8.55
CA VAL A 106 -5.97 18.23 -9.03
C VAL A 106 -7.00 17.12 -8.86
N ILE A 107 -8.19 17.50 -8.41
CA ILE A 107 -9.39 16.67 -8.45
C ILE A 107 -10.41 17.41 -9.32
N GLU A 108 -10.88 16.81 -10.39
CA GLU A 108 -11.86 17.42 -11.30
C GLU A 108 -13.14 16.59 -11.42
N GLY A 109 -14.22 17.25 -11.85
CA GLY A 109 -15.45 16.59 -12.30
C GLY A 109 -16.26 15.87 -11.21
N LYS A 110 -16.08 16.22 -9.94
CA LYS A 110 -16.85 15.61 -8.84
C LYS A 110 -18.30 16.12 -8.85
N LEU A 111 -19.25 15.20 -8.92
CA LEU A 111 -20.66 15.54 -8.81
C LEU A 111 -20.98 15.98 -7.38
N VAL A 112 -21.45 17.22 -7.22
CA VAL A 112 -21.97 17.74 -5.96
C VAL A 112 -23.34 18.35 -6.18
N TYR A 113 -24.13 18.43 -5.12
CA TYR A 113 -25.47 19.00 -5.16
C TYR A 113 -25.49 20.30 -4.36
N LEU A 114 -25.67 21.42 -5.04
CA LEU A 114 -25.85 22.71 -4.38
C LEU A 114 -27.32 22.88 -4.00
N ARG A 115 -27.56 23.14 -2.72
CA ARG A 115 -28.90 23.46 -2.22
C ARG A 115 -29.00 24.95 -1.96
N HIS A 116 -29.96 25.61 -2.59
CA HIS A 116 -30.30 27.00 -2.35
C HIS A 116 -31.81 27.11 -2.08
N GLY A 117 -32.16 27.30 -0.81
CA GLY A 117 -33.54 27.19 -0.33
C GLY A 117 -34.12 25.78 -0.57
N ASN A 118 -35.21 25.72 -1.35
CA ASN A 118 -35.89 24.47 -1.73
C ASN A 118 -35.42 23.89 -3.08
N ARG A 119 -34.45 24.52 -3.75
CA ARG A 119 -33.91 24.03 -5.03
C ARG A 119 -32.60 23.29 -4.79
N THR A 120 -32.49 22.12 -5.41
CA THR A 120 -31.25 21.34 -5.47
C THR A 120 -30.80 21.29 -6.92
N VAL A 121 -29.56 21.68 -7.18
CA VAL A 121 -28.97 21.68 -8.53
C VAL A 121 -27.72 20.80 -8.51
N ALA A 122 -27.64 19.86 -9.45
CA ALA A 122 -26.44 19.08 -9.69
C ALA A 122 -25.39 19.97 -10.37
N VAL A 123 -24.18 20.02 -9.81
CA VAL A 123 -23.04 20.73 -10.40
C VAL A 123 -21.80 19.84 -10.37
N ARG A 124 -20.84 20.13 -11.26
CA ARG A 124 -19.51 19.52 -11.22
C ARG A 124 -18.56 20.45 -10.47
N ALA A 125 -17.85 19.90 -9.50
CA ALA A 125 -16.85 20.60 -8.71
C ALA A 125 -15.45 20.06 -8.99
N GLY A 126 -14.47 20.95 -8.99
CA GLY A 126 -13.05 20.63 -8.93
C GLY A 126 -12.43 21.16 -7.64
N ALA A 127 -11.25 20.66 -7.31
CA ALA A 127 -10.44 21.14 -6.21
C ALA A 127 -8.95 21.04 -6.59
N GLU A 128 -8.23 22.13 -6.37
CA GLU A 128 -6.78 22.23 -6.53
C GLU A 128 -6.18 22.96 -5.34
N ILE A 129 -4.89 22.81 -5.15
CA ILE A 129 -4.13 23.63 -4.20
C ILE A 129 -3.81 24.96 -4.88
N PRO A 130 -4.36 26.11 -4.43
CA PRO A 130 -4.29 27.37 -5.17
C PRO A 130 -2.87 27.75 -5.58
N SER A 131 -1.92 27.77 -4.63
CA SER A 131 -0.54 28.15 -4.90
C SER A 131 0.14 27.24 -5.94
N ARG A 132 -0.21 25.95 -5.95
CA ARG A 132 0.34 24.97 -6.89
C ARG A 132 -0.29 25.11 -8.27
N ALA A 133 -1.58 25.37 -8.33
CA ALA A 133 -2.29 25.67 -9.57
C ALA A 133 -1.67 26.90 -10.26
N TYR A 134 -1.49 28.00 -9.53
CA TYR A 134 -0.82 29.20 -10.07
C TYR A 134 0.61 28.89 -10.54
N ALA A 135 1.37 28.10 -9.77
CA ALA A 135 2.76 27.78 -10.11
C ALA A 135 2.92 26.92 -11.37
N VAL A 136 1.91 26.10 -11.72
CA VAL A 136 1.90 25.34 -12.98
C VAL A 136 1.17 26.08 -14.12
N GLY A 137 0.70 27.31 -13.88
CA GLY A 137 -0.05 28.10 -14.86
C GLY A 137 -1.51 27.68 -15.04
N SER A 138 -2.07 26.90 -14.11
CA SER A 138 -3.50 26.50 -14.07
C SER A 138 -4.34 27.33 -13.10
N GLY A 139 -3.82 28.46 -12.62
CA GLY A 139 -4.53 29.33 -11.70
C GLY A 139 -5.87 29.82 -12.28
N LEU A 140 -6.93 29.74 -11.48
CA LEU A 140 -8.28 30.16 -11.87
C LEU A 140 -8.50 31.66 -11.62
N ASP A 141 -9.11 32.33 -12.60
CA ASP A 141 -9.61 33.70 -12.45
C ASP A 141 -10.87 33.70 -11.58
N LEU A 142 -10.74 34.19 -10.35
CA LEU A 142 -11.84 34.24 -9.39
C LEU A 142 -12.80 35.38 -9.72
N GLN A 143 -14.06 35.04 -10.03
CA GLN A 143 -15.12 36.05 -10.20
C GLN A 143 -15.53 36.70 -8.87
N SER A 144 -15.46 35.95 -7.76
CA SER A 144 -15.77 36.47 -6.43
C SER A 144 -15.12 35.61 -5.33
N GLY A 145 -14.91 36.21 -4.15
CA GLY A 145 -14.36 35.53 -2.99
C GLY A 145 -12.83 35.53 -2.92
N ARG A 146 -12.27 34.60 -2.13
CA ARG A 146 -10.83 34.39 -1.99
C ARG A 146 -10.54 32.90 -2.13
N TRP A 147 -9.52 32.58 -2.90
CA TRP A 147 -9.02 31.23 -3.09
C TRP A 147 -7.52 31.24 -2.80
N SER A 148 -7.15 30.72 -1.64
CA SER A 148 -5.77 30.68 -1.16
C SER A 148 -5.58 29.42 -0.33
N ASP A 149 -4.35 28.92 -0.29
CA ASP A 149 -4.00 27.71 0.45
C ASP A 149 -4.54 27.74 1.89
N SER A 150 -5.16 26.64 2.27
CA SER A 150 -5.48 26.31 3.65
C SER A 150 -4.28 25.60 4.31
N PRO A 151 -4.26 25.52 5.66
CA PRO A 151 -3.29 24.68 6.36
C PRO A 151 -3.30 23.22 5.89
N ALA A 152 -4.47 22.68 5.53
CA ALA A 152 -4.59 21.31 5.02
C ALA A 152 -3.92 21.12 3.65
N ASP A 153 -3.88 22.16 2.82
CA ASP A 153 -3.18 22.13 1.53
C ASP A 153 -1.66 22.12 1.73
N SER A 154 -1.18 22.92 2.69
CA SER A 154 0.22 22.90 3.10
C SER A 154 0.63 21.53 3.64
N ASP A 155 -0.20 20.93 4.52
CA ASP A 155 0.01 19.58 5.03
C ASP A 155 -0.08 18.50 3.93
N TYR A 156 -0.86 18.75 2.87
CA TYR A 156 -0.92 17.85 1.72
C TYR A 156 0.41 17.82 0.98
N VAL A 157 1.05 18.96 0.74
CA VAL A 157 2.27 19.00 -0.08
C VAL A 157 3.54 18.78 0.74
N ALA A 158 3.60 19.37 1.93
CA ALA A 158 4.78 19.37 2.78
C ALA A 158 4.38 19.19 4.26
N PRO A 159 3.89 17.99 4.65
CA PRO A 159 3.51 17.73 6.03
C PRO A 159 4.72 17.85 6.96
N THR A 160 4.49 18.27 8.19
CA THR A 160 5.48 18.08 9.26
C THR A 160 5.74 16.58 9.46
N ALA A 161 6.90 16.23 10.04
CA ALA A 161 7.20 14.83 10.35
C ALA A 161 6.12 14.20 11.25
N HIS A 162 5.60 14.95 12.23
CA HIS A 162 4.49 14.48 13.06
C HIS A 162 3.27 14.07 12.22
N ARG A 163 2.81 14.95 11.33
CA ARG A 163 1.63 14.66 10.50
C ARG A 163 1.89 13.55 9.48
N LEU A 164 3.07 13.54 8.84
CA LEU A 164 3.42 12.53 7.85
C LEU A 164 3.29 11.13 8.44
N TYR A 165 3.92 10.89 9.59
CA TYR A 165 3.93 9.54 10.18
C TYR A 165 2.60 9.18 10.83
N ASN A 166 1.84 10.14 11.39
CA ASN A 166 0.44 9.86 11.78
C ASN A 166 -0.43 9.47 10.59
N GLU A 167 -0.28 10.15 9.44
CA GLU A 167 -1.02 9.84 8.22
C GLU A 167 -0.66 8.45 7.67
N LEU A 168 0.64 8.11 7.67
CA LEU A 168 1.13 6.82 7.18
C LEU A 168 0.68 5.66 8.06
N ASP A 169 0.65 5.85 9.38
CA ASP A 169 0.81 4.75 10.35
C ASP A 169 -0.32 4.68 11.40
N ARG A 170 -1.45 5.31 11.10
CA ARG A 170 -2.68 5.25 11.92
C ARG A 170 -3.33 3.87 11.92
N PHE A 171 -4.11 3.59 12.96
CA PHE A 171 -4.91 2.36 13.02
C PHE A 171 -6.15 2.40 12.14
N HIS A 172 -6.63 1.22 11.78
CA HIS A 172 -7.78 1.01 10.93
C HIS A 172 -8.88 0.25 11.68
N LEU A 173 -10.13 0.53 11.28
CA LEU A 173 -11.25 -0.29 11.70
C LEU A 173 -11.62 -1.21 10.55
N PRO A 174 -11.91 -2.49 10.81
CA PRO A 174 -12.38 -3.38 9.77
C PRO A 174 -13.73 -2.86 9.23
N PRO A 175 -14.01 -2.98 7.93
CA PRO A 175 -15.29 -2.57 7.35
C PRO A 175 -16.52 -3.24 7.99
N ARG A 176 -16.32 -4.44 8.52
CA ARG A 176 -17.28 -5.23 9.31
C ARG A 176 -16.53 -5.99 10.40
N PRO A 177 -17.12 -6.26 11.57
CA PRO A 177 -16.47 -7.08 12.59
C PRO A 177 -16.06 -8.45 12.03
N ASP A 178 -14.78 -8.81 12.18
CA ASP A 178 -14.22 -10.09 11.73
C ASP A 178 -13.23 -10.61 12.79
N SER A 179 -13.44 -11.84 13.26
CA SER A 179 -12.59 -12.48 14.29
C SER A 179 -11.18 -12.78 13.85
N THR A 180 -10.90 -12.66 12.55
CA THR A 180 -9.59 -12.85 11.93
C THR A 180 -8.94 -11.53 11.52
N TRP A 181 -9.54 -10.40 11.89
CA TRP A 181 -8.88 -9.12 11.81
C TRP A 181 -7.65 -9.09 12.73
N GLY A 182 -6.56 -8.54 12.20
CA GLY A 182 -5.33 -8.28 12.92
C GLY A 182 -4.69 -7.02 12.38
N GLU A 183 -4.19 -6.20 13.29
CA GLU A 183 -3.43 -5.00 12.97
C GLU A 183 -2.29 -4.85 13.96
N TRP A 184 -1.07 -4.59 13.47
CA TRP A 184 0.11 -4.54 14.33
C TRP A 184 1.17 -3.57 13.85
N HIS A 185 1.77 -2.88 14.81
CA HIS A 185 3.10 -2.30 14.63
C HIS A 185 4.15 -3.37 14.89
N TYR A 186 5.12 -3.47 13.98
CA TYR A 186 6.24 -4.39 14.09
C TYR A 186 7.57 -3.66 13.91
N PHE A 187 8.49 -3.92 14.83
CA PHE A 187 9.79 -3.25 14.93
C PHE A 187 10.91 -4.27 15.03
N ASN A 188 11.98 -4.02 14.27
CA ASN A 188 13.21 -4.82 14.35
C ASN A 188 14.36 -3.94 14.82
N LEU A 189 15.10 -4.37 15.84
CA LEU A 189 16.26 -3.67 16.37
C LEU A 189 17.49 -4.58 16.31
N VAL A 190 18.59 -4.12 15.73
CA VAL A 190 19.86 -4.86 15.67
C VAL A 190 20.83 -4.30 16.71
N THR A 191 20.80 -4.81 17.94
CA THR A 191 21.60 -4.28 19.04
C THR A 191 23.07 -4.73 18.99
N ALA A 192 23.37 -5.82 18.29
CA ALA A 192 24.72 -6.27 17.95
C ALA A 192 24.71 -7.04 16.61
N PRO A 193 25.87 -7.36 15.99
CA PRO A 193 25.90 -8.11 14.73
C PRO A 193 25.07 -9.40 14.76
N ASP A 194 25.18 -10.16 15.86
CA ASP A 194 24.49 -11.44 16.07
C ASP A 194 23.37 -11.38 17.13
N GLU A 195 22.97 -10.18 17.55
CA GLU A 195 21.86 -9.97 18.48
C GLU A 195 20.83 -9.00 17.92
N TRP A 196 19.57 -9.43 17.89
CA TRP A 196 18.47 -8.59 17.44
C TRP A 196 17.16 -8.94 18.13
N TRP A 197 16.20 -8.02 17.98
CA TRP A 197 14.92 -8.03 18.66
C TRP A 197 13.81 -7.79 17.65
N TYR A 198 12.77 -8.62 17.73
CA TYR A 198 11.48 -8.42 17.10
C TYR A 198 10.51 -7.94 18.19
N ILE A 199 9.84 -6.81 17.98
CA ILE A 199 8.89 -6.22 18.93
C ILE A 199 7.59 -5.95 18.16
N THR A 200 6.51 -6.60 18.58
CA THR A 200 5.22 -6.51 17.91
C THR A 200 4.14 -6.10 18.90
N TYR A 201 3.46 -5.00 18.60
CA TYR A 201 2.26 -4.58 19.30
C TYR A 201 1.08 -4.86 18.38
N LEU A 202 0.23 -5.81 18.77
CA LEU A 202 -0.84 -6.34 17.93
C LEU A 202 -2.20 -6.10 18.59
N VAL A 203 -3.17 -5.72 17.78
CA VAL A 203 -4.60 -5.72 18.10
C VAL A 203 -5.29 -6.71 17.16
N GLY A 204 -6.19 -7.54 17.68
CA GLY A 204 -6.87 -8.52 16.84
C GLY A 204 -8.13 -9.11 17.43
N GLY A 205 -8.91 -9.76 16.58
CA GLY A 205 -10.26 -10.24 16.86
C GLY A 205 -11.35 -9.35 16.27
N GLU A 206 -12.58 -9.49 16.75
CA GLU A 206 -13.76 -8.76 16.24
C GLU A 206 -13.78 -7.29 16.69
N VAL A 207 -12.85 -6.48 16.19
CA VAL A 207 -12.74 -5.06 16.50
C VAL A 207 -13.89 -4.27 15.85
N PRO A 208 -14.53 -3.28 16.53
CA PRO A 208 -14.35 -2.92 17.94
C PRO A 208 -15.42 -3.50 18.87
N THR A 209 -16.44 -4.20 18.35
CA THR A 209 -17.68 -4.52 19.10
C THR A 209 -17.80 -5.97 19.58
N GLY A 210 -16.92 -6.88 19.16
CA GLY A 210 -16.97 -8.31 19.49
C GLY A 210 -15.85 -8.79 20.42
N ARG A 211 -15.43 -10.05 20.30
CA ARG A 211 -14.29 -10.57 21.08
C ARG A 211 -12.96 -10.18 20.42
N TRP A 212 -12.28 -9.21 21.02
CA TRP A 212 -10.97 -8.74 20.59
C TRP A 212 -10.09 -8.34 21.77
N GLY A 213 -8.81 -8.07 21.51
CA GLY A 213 -7.87 -7.62 22.54
C GLY A 213 -6.52 -7.22 21.95
N GLY A 214 -5.57 -6.99 22.85
CA GLY A 214 -4.20 -6.60 22.50
C GLY A 214 -3.20 -7.69 22.88
N GLN A 215 -2.13 -7.80 22.11
CA GLN A 215 -1.00 -8.67 22.38
C GLN A 215 0.32 -7.93 22.14
N LEU A 216 1.22 -8.02 23.12
CA LEU A 216 2.61 -7.64 22.97
C LEU A 216 3.42 -8.91 22.81
N LEU A 217 4.22 -8.98 21.75
CA LEU A 217 5.14 -10.07 21.46
C LEU A 217 6.55 -9.50 21.30
N ILE A 218 7.49 -10.02 22.08
CA ILE A 218 8.91 -9.67 21.98
C ILE A 218 9.71 -10.94 21.79
N THR A 219 10.54 -10.98 20.75
CA THR A 219 11.46 -12.10 20.51
C THR A 219 12.88 -11.57 20.43
N ARG A 220 13.77 -12.13 21.24
CA ARG A 220 15.21 -11.87 21.22
C ARG A 220 15.93 -13.03 20.57
N ARG A 221 16.84 -12.75 19.65
CA ARG A 221 17.87 -13.69 19.23
C ARG A 221 19.17 -13.34 19.95
N HIS A 222 19.64 -14.19 20.86
CA HIS A 222 20.93 -14.03 21.55
C HIS A 222 22.08 -14.28 20.60
N SER A 223 23.27 -13.71 20.81
CA SER A 223 24.47 -14.00 20.00
C SER A 223 24.76 -15.50 19.77
N GLY A 224 24.49 -16.34 20.78
CA GLY A 224 24.79 -17.78 20.75
C GLY A 224 23.81 -18.70 20.01
N GLY A 225 22.91 -18.22 19.16
CA GLY A 225 22.00 -19.12 18.40
C GLY A 225 20.56 -19.17 18.89
N ARG A 226 20.35 -18.89 20.17
CA ARG A 226 19.08 -19.16 20.85
C ARG A 226 18.09 -18.01 20.66
N HIS A 227 16.83 -18.38 20.48
CA HIS A 227 15.70 -17.46 20.50
C HIS A 227 14.97 -17.52 21.85
N GLU A 228 14.57 -16.37 22.35
CA GLU A 228 13.79 -16.21 23.58
C GLU A 228 12.56 -15.36 23.28
N ARG A 229 11.38 -15.77 23.76
CA ARG A 229 10.10 -15.15 23.43
C ARG A 229 9.35 -14.75 24.69
N PHE A 230 8.84 -13.52 24.69
CA PHE A 230 8.04 -12.94 25.75
C PHE A 230 6.71 -12.51 25.14
N SER A 231 5.61 -12.82 25.83
CA SER A 231 4.28 -12.42 25.37
C SER A 231 3.39 -11.98 26.51
N LEU A 232 2.60 -10.94 26.25
CA LEU A 232 1.55 -10.46 27.12
C LEU A 232 0.28 -10.30 26.29
N GLN A 233 -0.85 -10.80 26.80
CA GLN A 233 -2.17 -10.53 26.24
C GLN A 233 -2.97 -9.68 27.21
N VAL A 234 -3.75 -8.73 26.70
CA VAL A 234 -4.62 -7.86 27.48
C VAL A 234 -6.02 -7.84 26.88
N PRO A 235 -7.08 -7.69 27.70
CA PRO A 235 -8.44 -7.56 27.20
C PRO A 235 -8.64 -6.23 26.46
N SER A 236 -9.65 -6.15 25.59
CA SER A 236 -10.02 -4.93 24.85
C SER A 236 -10.26 -3.71 25.73
N SER A 237 -10.72 -3.89 26.97
CA SER A 237 -10.92 -2.79 27.94
C SER A 237 -9.63 -2.07 28.36
N GLN A 238 -8.46 -2.61 27.98
CA GLN A 238 -7.15 -2.01 28.21
C GLN A 238 -6.42 -1.68 26.90
N VAL A 239 -7.12 -1.68 25.76
CA VAL A 239 -6.55 -1.31 24.47
C VAL A 239 -7.13 0.01 24.01
N GLU A 240 -6.27 0.94 23.63
CA GLU A 240 -6.65 2.20 23.01
C GLU A 240 -5.93 2.31 21.67
N ILE A 241 -6.70 2.45 20.60
CA ILE A 241 -6.20 2.69 19.24
C ILE A 241 -6.61 4.09 18.78
N ASP A 242 -5.76 4.76 18.02
CA ASP A 242 -6.07 6.03 17.38
C ASP A 242 -6.17 5.84 15.86
N THR A 243 -7.31 6.18 15.27
CA THR A 243 -7.53 6.08 13.81
C THR A 243 -7.07 7.33 13.04
N SER A 244 -6.49 8.29 13.76
CA SER A 244 -5.94 9.54 13.25
C SER A 244 -4.43 9.69 13.50
N ALA A 245 -3.84 8.81 14.32
CA ALA A 245 -2.43 8.84 14.68
C ALA A 245 -1.85 7.43 14.89
N ALA A 246 -0.53 7.32 14.90
CA ALA A 246 0.17 6.05 15.12
C ALA A 246 0.25 5.62 16.60
N ASP A 247 -0.60 6.20 17.45
CA ASP A 247 -0.55 5.97 18.89
C ASP A 247 -1.35 4.71 19.25
N LEU A 248 -0.73 3.84 20.05
CA LEU A 248 -1.33 2.60 20.55
C LEU A 248 -1.04 2.42 22.03
N THR A 249 -2.06 2.04 22.80
CA THR A 249 -1.94 1.56 24.17
C THR A 249 -2.38 0.10 24.25
N ILE A 250 -1.56 -0.77 24.86
CA ILE A 250 -1.90 -2.16 25.19
C ILE A 250 -1.59 -2.37 26.68
N GLY A 251 -2.58 -2.19 27.55
CA GLY A 251 -2.39 -2.15 29.00
C GLY A 251 -1.46 -1.01 29.41
N GLY A 252 -0.35 -1.33 30.07
CA GLY A 252 0.69 -0.35 30.42
C GLY A 252 1.74 -0.11 29.33
N ASN A 253 1.60 -0.71 28.15
CA ASN A 253 2.57 -0.66 27.06
C ASN A 253 2.12 0.32 25.99
N THR A 254 3.04 1.08 25.40
CA THR A 254 2.68 2.14 24.45
C THR A 254 3.61 2.21 23.24
N VAL A 255 3.01 2.60 22.12
CA VAL A 255 3.68 3.22 20.98
C VAL A 255 3.17 4.66 20.92
N ARG A 256 4.09 5.63 20.87
CA ARG A 256 3.76 7.05 20.73
C ARG A 256 4.60 7.68 19.64
N GLN A 257 3.97 8.32 18.67
CA GLN A 257 4.65 9.02 17.58
C GLN A 257 4.60 10.52 17.81
N ARG A 258 5.75 11.18 17.96
CA ARG A 258 5.82 12.65 18.08
C ARG A 258 6.97 13.17 17.23
N ASP A 259 6.69 14.15 16.37
CA ASP A 259 7.70 14.83 15.54
C ASP A 259 8.59 13.89 14.71
N GLY A 260 8.04 12.76 14.29
CA GLY A 260 8.77 11.74 13.54
C GLY A 260 9.53 10.72 14.38
N ILE A 261 9.44 10.78 15.71
CA ILE A 261 10.10 9.84 16.61
C ILE A 261 9.05 8.93 17.24
N TYR A 262 9.29 7.64 17.17
CA TYR A 262 8.49 6.61 17.82
C TYR A 262 9.08 6.28 19.19
N ARG A 263 8.28 6.40 20.24
CA ARG A 263 8.63 5.98 21.60
C ARG A 263 7.92 4.67 21.92
N LEU A 264 8.72 3.64 22.14
CA LEU A 264 8.26 2.30 22.47
C LEU A 264 8.47 2.07 23.96
N LYS A 265 7.37 1.83 24.68
CA LYS A 265 7.42 1.37 26.07
C LYS A 265 6.75 0.02 26.17
N ALA A 266 7.49 -0.93 26.70
CA ALA A 266 6.99 -2.29 26.88
C ALA A 266 7.49 -2.88 28.21
N ARG A 267 6.62 -3.62 28.87
CA ARG A 267 6.87 -4.42 30.06
C ARG A 267 6.10 -5.73 29.93
N VAL A 268 6.82 -6.80 29.66
CA VAL A 268 6.25 -8.14 29.64
C VAL A 268 6.69 -8.85 30.92
N PRO A 269 5.78 -9.11 31.87
CA PRO A 269 6.10 -9.97 33.00
C PRO A 269 6.38 -11.37 32.47
N GLY A 270 7.52 -11.96 32.83
CA GLY A 270 7.91 -13.27 32.35
C GLY A 270 8.39 -14.18 33.46
N ARG A 271 8.24 -15.49 33.24
CA ARG A 271 8.97 -16.56 33.91
C ARG A 271 9.93 -17.17 32.87
N PRO A 272 11.24 -17.20 33.09
CA PRO A 272 11.92 -16.86 34.34
C PRO A 272 12.09 -15.36 34.60
N GLU A 273 12.06 -14.51 33.57
CA GLU A 273 12.50 -13.11 33.69
C GLU A 273 11.53 -12.12 33.05
N GLU A 274 11.39 -10.94 33.68
CA GLU A 274 10.68 -9.79 33.12
C GLU A 274 11.51 -9.10 32.03
N VAL A 275 10.85 -8.66 30.96
CA VAL A 275 11.42 -7.77 29.94
C VAL A 275 10.83 -6.38 30.05
N ARG A 276 11.71 -5.37 30.00
CA ARG A 276 11.34 -3.95 29.86
C ARG A 276 12.05 -3.32 28.68
N ILE A 277 11.32 -2.54 27.90
CA ILE A 277 11.79 -1.78 26.74
C ILE A 277 11.41 -0.32 26.93
N ASP A 278 12.38 0.57 26.74
CA ASP A 278 12.20 2.01 26.64
C ASP A 278 13.12 2.51 25.52
N VAL A 279 12.56 2.67 24.32
CA VAL A 279 13.31 2.89 23.08
C VAL A 279 12.69 4.01 22.27
N GLU A 280 13.54 4.88 21.76
CA GLU A 280 13.22 5.85 20.72
C GLU A 280 13.71 5.32 19.37
N LEU A 281 12.85 5.37 18.35
CA LEU A 281 13.15 5.03 16.97
C LEU A 281 12.89 6.24 16.09
N ALA A 282 13.94 6.67 15.38
CA ALA A 282 13.90 7.77 14.44
C ALA A 282 14.05 7.20 13.01
N PRO A 283 12.99 7.26 12.18
CA PRO A 283 13.06 6.93 10.77
C PRO A 283 14.05 7.85 10.04
N THR A 284 14.75 7.28 9.07
CA THR A 284 15.62 8.04 8.17
C THR A 284 14.75 8.76 7.14
N PRO A 285 14.93 10.08 6.91
CA PRO A 285 14.15 10.81 5.92
C PRO A 285 14.17 10.13 4.54
N ASN A 286 13.01 10.17 3.87
CA ASN A 286 12.79 9.57 2.55
C ASN A 286 12.95 8.03 2.49
N ARG A 287 13.08 7.33 3.63
CA ARG A 287 13.10 5.86 3.73
C ARG A 287 11.79 5.31 4.26
N TYR A 288 10.72 5.56 3.53
CA TYR A 288 9.41 4.98 3.82
C TYR A 288 8.77 4.44 2.55
N PHE A 289 7.85 3.49 2.73
CA PHE A 289 6.96 2.98 1.70
C PHE A 289 5.52 3.36 2.07
N PRO A 290 4.71 3.87 1.13
CA PRO A 290 3.37 4.37 1.44
C PRO A 290 2.42 3.22 1.83
N PRO A 291 1.29 3.54 2.47
CA PRO A 291 0.26 2.55 2.73
C PRO A 291 -0.26 1.97 1.41
N VAL A 292 -0.38 0.64 1.39
CA VAL A 292 -0.92 -0.13 0.28
C VAL A 292 -1.94 -1.11 0.83
N GLU A 293 -3.09 -1.20 0.18
CA GLU A 293 -4.10 -2.21 0.48
C GLU A 293 -4.32 -3.12 -0.74
N LEU A 294 -4.48 -4.40 -0.45
CA LEU A 294 -5.01 -5.43 -1.33
C LEU A 294 -6.47 -5.65 -0.93
N ARG A 295 -7.37 -5.50 -1.91
CA ARG A 295 -8.82 -5.63 -1.73
C ARG A 295 -9.37 -6.61 -2.77
N GLU A 296 -9.93 -7.71 -2.29
CA GLU A 296 -10.67 -8.68 -3.10
C GLU A 296 -11.92 -9.10 -2.30
N ASP A 297 -13.11 -8.69 -2.74
CA ASP A 297 -14.40 -8.95 -2.06
C ASP A 297 -14.37 -8.71 -0.53
N ASP A 298 -14.36 -9.79 0.24
CA ASP A 298 -14.38 -9.84 1.71
C ASP A 298 -12.97 -9.84 2.35
N PHE A 299 -11.92 -9.80 1.52
CA PHE A 299 -10.51 -9.81 1.92
C PHE A 299 -9.90 -8.41 1.79
N LEU A 300 -9.44 -7.89 2.92
CA LEU A 300 -8.64 -6.67 3.01
C LEU A 300 -7.32 -7.03 3.69
N SER A 301 -6.19 -6.70 3.06
CA SER A 301 -4.87 -6.77 3.68
C SER A 301 -4.07 -5.55 3.28
N GLY A 302 -3.62 -4.78 4.26
CA GLY A 302 -2.87 -3.57 4.06
C GLY A 302 -1.57 -3.55 4.84
N TYR A 303 -0.63 -2.76 4.34
CA TYR A 303 0.67 -2.56 4.96
C TYR A 303 1.23 -1.20 4.61
N VAL A 304 2.08 -0.68 5.50
CA VAL A 304 2.89 0.52 5.32
C VAL A 304 4.25 0.27 5.95
N VAL A 305 5.29 0.92 5.42
CA VAL A 305 6.63 0.87 6.02
C VAL A 305 7.05 2.29 6.35
N PRO A 306 6.70 2.82 7.54
CA PRO A 306 7.08 4.17 7.94
C PRO A 306 8.59 4.32 8.06
N ALA A 307 9.29 3.25 8.42
CA ALA A 307 10.73 3.27 8.61
C ALA A 307 11.42 2.07 7.98
N LEU A 308 11.61 2.13 6.65
CA LEU A 308 12.40 1.13 5.91
C LEU A 308 13.87 1.14 6.38
N GLU A 309 14.33 2.30 6.84
CA GLU A 309 15.59 2.44 7.55
C GLU A 309 15.40 3.42 8.72
N ALA A 310 15.77 3.00 9.92
CA ALA A 310 15.74 3.83 11.11
C ALA A 310 16.99 3.65 11.97
N LYS A 311 17.14 4.56 12.94
CA LYS A 311 18.07 4.43 14.06
C LYS A 311 17.27 4.35 15.35
N ALA A 312 17.63 3.40 16.21
CA ALA A 312 17.04 3.27 17.54
C ALA A 312 18.05 3.55 18.64
N SER A 313 17.61 4.20 19.71
CA SER A 313 18.39 4.44 20.92
C SER A 313 17.51 4.20 22.14
N GLY A 314 18.10 3.68 23.20
CA GLY A 314 17.36 3.43 24.44
C GLY A 314 17.92 2.28 25.23
N ARG A 315 17.03 1.63 25.96
CA ARG A 315 17.38 0.59 26.92
C ARG A 315 16.42 -0.59 26.85
N ILE A 316 16.98 -1.79 26.87
CA ILE A 316 16.24 -3.03 27.05
C ILE A 316 16.77 -3.74 28.29
N CYS A 317 15.89 -4.15 29.19
CA CYS A 317 16.24 -4.89 30.40
C CYS A 317 15.60 -6.27 30.39
N VAL A 318 16.36 -7.31 30.71
CA VAL A 318 15.90 -8.70 30.89
C VAL A 318 16.38 -9.18 32.25
N GLY A 319 15.48 -9.64 33.11
CA GLY A 319 15.87 -10.17 34.44
C GLY A 319 16.60 -9.14 35.31
N GLY A 320 16.26 -7.86 35.14
CA GLY A 320 16.93 -6.74 35.82
C GLY A 320 18.27 -6.30 35.20
N ARG A 321 18.83 -7.06 34.24
CA ARG A 321 20.04 -6.66 33.50
C ARG A 321 19.66 -5.79 32.32
N CYS A 322 20.16 -4.56 32.31
CA CYS A 322 19.85 -3.58 31.27
C CYS A 322 21.01 -3.40 30.31
N ASN A 323 20.69 -3.41 29.01
CA ASN A 323 21.59 -3.01 27.94
C ASN A 323 21.14 -1.67 27.37
N ASN A 324 22.04 -0.70 27.32
CA ASN A 324 21.83 0.58 26.66
C ASN A 324 22.47 0.55 25.29
N PHE A 325 21.81 1.16 24.31
CA PHE A 325 22.35 1.28 22.96
C PHE A 325 21.97 2.61 22.34
N THR A 326 22.74 3.03 21.34
CA THR A 326 22.56 4.33 20.69
C THR A 326 22.73 4.18 19.20
N GLY A 327 21.75 4.67 18.45
CA GLY A 327 21.79 4.74 16.99
C GLY A 327 21.90 3.40 16.28
N VAL A 328 21.39 2.31 16.87
CA VAL A 328 21.47 0.98 16.26
C VAL A 328 20.51 0.85 15.08
N PRO A 329 20.83 0.03 14.06
CA PRO A 329 19.94 -0.16 12.92
C PRO A 329 18.57 -0.67 13.36
N ALA A 330 17.54 -0.04 12.82
CA ALA A 330 16.16 -0.39 13.10
C ALA A 330 15.28 -0.35 11.85
N TYR A 331 14.14 -1.03 11.93
CA TYR A 331 13.11 -1.11 10.91
C TYR A 331 11.73 -1.06 11.57
N HIS A 332 10.75 -0.48 10.88
CA HIS A 332 9.35 -0.47 11.30
C HIS A 332 8.40 -0.61 10.11
N ASP A 333 7.47 -1.55 10.23
CA ASP A 333 6.24 -1.60 9.43
C ASP A 333 4.98 -1.73 10.29
N HIS A 334 3.85 -1.48 9.64
CA HIS A 334 2.54 -1.62 10.22
C HIS A 334 1.64 -2.31 9.20
N ASN A 335 0.99 -3.38 9.62
CA ASN A 335 0.14 -4.21 8.77
C ASN A 335 -1.24 -4.30 9.39
N TRP A 336 -2.28 -4.34 8.57
CA TRP A 336 -3.69 -4.46 8.97
C TRP A 336 -4.45 -5.36 8.02
N GLY A 337 -5.58 -5.91 8.44
CA GLY A 337 -6.43 -6.70 7.55
C GLY A 337 -7.01 -7.96 8.15
N VAL A 338 -7.64 -8.75 7.28
CA VAL A 338 -8.15 -10.09 7.51
C VAL A 338 -7.01 -11.08 7.24
N TRP A 339 -6.58 -11.82 8.25
CA TRP A 339 -5.41 -12.73 8.15
C TRP A 339 -5.80 -14.21 8.09
N ARG A 340 -7.07 -14.50 7.81
CA ARG A 340 -7.58 -15.87 7.68
C ARG A 340 -6.93 -16.60 6.52
N ASP A 341 -6.19 -17.67 6.85
CA ASP A 341 -5.53 -18.55 5.88
C ASP A 341 -4.61 -17.80 4.89
N VAL A 342 -4.02 -16.69 5.35
CA VAL A 342 -3.09 -15.86 4.58
C VAL A 342 -1.66 -16.34 4.78
N THR A 343 -0.87 -16.30 3.71
CA THR A 343 0.60 -16.40 3.79
C THR A 343 1.22 -15.25 3.02
N TRP A 344 2.49 -14.92 3.28
CA TRP A 344 3.17 -13.82 2.60
C TRP A 344 4.63 -14.12 2.33
N GLU A 345 5.16 -13.39 1.36
CA GLU A 345 6.59 -13.17 1.19
C GLU A 345 6.86 -11.74 1.64
N TRP A 346 7.86 -11.54 2.51
CA TRP A 346 8.23 -10.20 2.94
C TRP A 346 9.74 -10.11 3.14
N GLY A 347 10.33 -8.96 2.86
CA GLY A 347 11.73 -8.75 3.16
C GLY A 347 12.14 -7.30 3.13
N ALA A 348 12.94 -6.93 4.13
CA ALA A 348 13.52 -5.60 4.25
C ALA A 348 15.04 -5.75 4.46
N ALA A 349 15.82 -5.07 3.64
CA ALA A 349 17.27 -5.16 3.70
C ALA A 349 17.94 -3.79 3.55
N ARG A 350 19.08 -3.64 4.21
CA ARG A 350 19.89 -2.43 4.22
C ARG A 350 21.25 -2.71 3.60
N GLY A 351 21.50 -2.07 2.46
CA GLY A 351 22.81 -2.03 1.82
C GLY A 351 23.64 -0.83 2.24
N THR A 352 24.70 -0.57 1.49
CA THR A 352 25.56 0.60 1.69
C THR A 352 24.90 1.88 1.19
N ARG A 353 24.11 1.78 0.10
CA ARG A 353 23.49 2.91 -0.60
C ARG A 353 21.99 2.78 -0.73
N LEU A 354 21.50 1.55 -0.84
CA LEU A 354 20.12 1.20 -1.12
C LEU A 354 19.48 0.54 0.11
N SER A 355 18.25 0.95 0.37
CA SER A 355 17.31 0.21 1.20
C SER A 355 16.38 -0.56 0.27
N VAL A 356 16.13 -1.83 0.59
CA VAL A 356 15.36 -2.76 -0.22
C VAL A 356 14.13 -3.17 0.57
N LEU A 357 12.97 -3.14 -0.06
CA LEU A 357 11.74 -3.72 0.45
C LEU A 357 11.15 -4.62 -0.64
N TYR A 358 10.75 -5.83 -0.29
CA TYR A 358 9.88 -6.62 -1.14
C TYR A 358 8.74 -7.19 -0.33
N GLY A 359 7.61 -7.42 -1.00
CA GLY A 359 6.46 -7.97 -0.32
C GLY A 359 5.40 -8.48 -1.28
N GLY A 360 4.58 -9.38 -0.75
CA GLY A 360 3.26 -9.65 -1.29
C GLY A 360 2.57 -10.77 -0.53
N VAL A 361 1.25 -10.78 -0.71
CA VAL A 361 0.35 -11.60 0.10
C VAL A 361 -0.34 -12.62 -0.80
N TYR A 362 -0.47 -13.83 -0.28
CA TYR A 362 -1.24 -14.91 -0.85
C TYR A 362 -2.60 -14.98 -0.14
N GLY A 363 -3.68 -14.75 -0.88
CA GLY A 363 -5.04 -14.91 -0.38
C GLY A 363 -5.42 -16.38 -0.13
N PRO A 364 -6.52 -16.62 0.62
CA PRO A 364 -6.93 -17.94 1.11
C PRO A 364 -7.30 -18.95 0.01
N ASP A 365 -7.72 -18.52 -1.18
CA ASP A 365 -8.14 -19.42 -2.28
C ASP A 365 -6.99 -20.03 -3.10
N ARG A 366 -5.73 -19.81 -2.69
CA ARG A 366 -4.56 -20.33 -3.42
C ARG A 366 -4.48 -21.87 -3.46
N ASP A 367 -5.10 -22.58 -2.51
CA ASP A 367 -5.10 -24.04 -2.48
C ASP A 367 -5.97 -24.69 -3.58
N ARG A 368 -6.76 -23.91 -4.35
CA ARG A 368 -7.54 -24.46 -5.49
C ARG A 368 -6.80 -24.48 -6.83
N ALA A 369 -5.67 -23.80 -6.98
CA ALA A 369 -4.98 -23.68 -8.26
C ALA A 369 -3.92 -24.79 -8.47
N GLY A 370 -4.37 -26.05 -8.45
CA GLY A 370 -3.64 -27.19 -9.02
C GLY A 370 -3.71 -27.27 -10.55
N THR A 371 -4.22 -26.22 -11.21
CA THR A 371 -4.54 -26.21 -12.65
C THR A 371 -4.19 -24.87 -13.28
N GLY A 372 -2.91 -24.64 -13.61
CA GLY A 372 -2.48 -23.71 -14.68
C GLY A 372 -2.88 -22.22 -14.61
N SER A 373 -3.67 -21.79 -13.63
CA SER A 373 -4.12 -20.41 -13.47
C SER A 373 -3.06 -19.67 -12.68
N ARG A 374 -2.28 -18.85 -13.38
CA ARG A 374 -1.32 -17.92 -12.79
C ARG A 374 -2.11 -16.93 -11.94
N VAL A 375 -2.16 -17.14 -10.63
CA VAL A 375 -2.60 -16.10 -9.70
C VAL A 375 -1.60 -14.96 -9.79
N ASN A 376 -2.02 -13.84 -10.39
CA ASN A 376 -1.27 -12.58 -10.47
C ASN A 376 -1.29 -11.89 -9.10
N SER A 377 -0.75 -12.51 -8.05
CA SER A 377 -0.50 -11.78 -6.79
C SER A 377 0.56 -10.71 -7.08
N PRO A 378 0.27 -9.41 -6.91
CA PRO A 378 1.19 -8.35 -7.31
C PRO A 378 2.31 -8.23 -6.29
N PHE A 379 3.33 -9.05 -6.45
CA PHE A 379 4.57 -8.88 -5.72
C PHE A 379 5.30 -7.64 -6.20
N PHE A 380 5.87 -6.91 -5.24
CA PHE A 380 6.63 -5.71 -5.50
C PHE A 380 8.04 -5.82 -4.93
N LEU A 381 8.99 -5.20 -5.62
CA LEU A 381 10.34 -4.95 -5.14
C LEU A 381 10.61 -3.45 -5.23
N THR A 382 10.83 -2.80 -4.11
CA THR A 382 11.13 -1.38 -4.01
C THR A 382 12.60 -1.17 -3.65
N LEU A 383 13.25 -0.28 -4.39
CA LEU A 383 14.57 0.25 -4.08
C LEU A 383 14.44 1.71 -3.65
N ALA A 384 15.06 2.08 -2.52
CA ALA A 384 15.12 3.46 -2.04
C ALA A 384 16.57 3.87 -1.74
N ASP A 385 16.90 5.14 -2.01
CA ASP A 385 18.18 5.76 -1.64
C ASP A 385 17.92 7.12 -0.95
N SER A 386 18.97 7.91 -0.67
CA SER A 386 18.89 9.19 0.08
C SER A 386 17.84 10.16 -0.45
N LEU A 387 17.47 10.03 -1.72
CA LEU A 387 16.53 10.90 -2.43
C LEU A 387 15.09 10.35 -2.45
N GLY A 388 14.83 9.18 -1.85
CA GLY A 388 13.52 8.52 -1.84
C GLY A 388 13.48 7.24 -2.67
N VAL A 389 12.28 6.79 -3.05
CA VAL A 389 12.12 5.62 -3.93
C VAL A 389 12.83 5.89 -5.25
N LYS A 390 13.66 4.93 -5.64
CA LYS A 390 14.37 4.90 -6.91
C LYS A 390 13.56 4.17 -7.97
N GLN A 391 12.99 3.02 -7.62
CA GLN A 391 12.15 2.22 -8.51
C GLN A 391 11.27 1.24 -7.70
N VAL A 392 10.09 0.94 -8.25
CA VAL A 392 9.23 -0.16 -7.84
C VAL A 392 9.11 -1.14 -9.01
N LEU A 393 9.65 -2.34 -8.83
CA LEU A 393 9.62 -3.45 -9.78
C LEU A 393 8.57 -4.48 -9.36
N ARG A 394 8.25 -5.41 -10.27
CA ARG A 394 7.40 -6.57 -9.99
C ARG A 394 8.19 -7.86 -10.13
N PHE A 395 7.90 -8.86 -9.30
CA PHE A 395 8.42 -10.22 -9.48
C PHE A 395 7.27 -11.22 -9.47
N THR A 396 7.51 -12.46 -9.89
CA THR A 396 6.45 -13.48 -9.98
C THR A 396 6.65 -14.66 -9.04
N GLY A 397 7.83 -14.74 -8.42
CA GLY A 397 8.17 -15.77 -7.44
C GLY A 397 9.57 -15.58 -6.88
N ILE A 398 9.88 -16.40 -5.88
CA ILE A 398 11.18 -16.49 -5.22
C ILE A 398 11.70 -17.91 -5.43
N ASP A 399 12.93 -18.03 -5.89
CA ASP A 399 13.62 -19.30 -6.07
C ASP A 399 14.37 -19.65 -4.77
N TYR A 400 13.79 -20.55 -3.99
CA TYR A 400 14.34 -21.04 -2.73
C TYR A 400 15.23 -22.25 -2.96
N GLN A 401 16.46 -22.22 -2.44
CA GLN A 401 17.43 -23.29 -2.67
C GLN A 401 18.18 -23.72 -1.41
N GLY A 402 18.54 -25.00 -1.38
CA GLY A 402 19.18 -25.65 -0.25
C GLY A 402 18.22 -25.84 0.93
N ALA A 403 18.66 -26.61 1.92
CA ALA A 403 17.92 -26.84 3.14
C ALA A 403 18.88 -26.78 4.32
N GLN A 404 18.50 -26.05 5.36
CA GLN A 404 19.18 -26.01 6.64
C GLN A 404 18.18 -26.31 7.76
N ALA A 405 18.65 -27.01 8.80
CA ALA A 405 17.84 -27.29 9.96
C ALA A 405 17.57 -25.99 10.73
N VAL A 406 16.34 -25.82 11.22
CA VAL A 406 16.01 -24.70 12.10
C VAL A 406 16.43 -25.04 13.54
N PRO A 407 17.30 -24.26 14.19
CA PRO A 407 17.71 -24.52 15.56
C PRO A 407 16.50 -24.61 16.51
N GLY A 408 16.47 -25.68 17.33
CA GLY A 408 15.36 -25.92 18.26
C GLY A 408 14.09 -26.48 17.64
N SER A 409 14.07 -26.75 16.33
CA SER A 409 12.96 -27.43 15.65
C SER A 409 13.43 -28.70 14.96
N GLY A 410 13.01 -29.86 15.48
CA GLY A 410 13.55 -31.16 15.06
C GLY A 410 13.14 -31.65 13.66
N ARG A 411 12.20 -31.00 12.98
CA ARG A 411 11.69 -31.43 11.66
C ARG A 411 11.56 -30.31 10.63
N ILE A 412 11.68 -29.05 11.05
CA ILE A 412 11.49 -27.91 10.15
C ILE A 412 12.80 -27.60 9.46
N THR A 413 12.74 -27.46 8.14
CA THR A 413 13.86 -26.96 7.33
C THR A 413 13.54 -25.59 6.79
N ALA A 414 14.58 -24.78 6.64
CA ALA A 414 14.54 -23.47 6.02
C ALA A 414 15.44 -23.46 4.78
N PRO A 415 15.18 -22.58 3.80
CA PRO A 415 16.10 -22.41 2.67
C PRO A 415 17.47 -21.93 3.16
N ALA A 416 18.54 -22.42 2.53
CA ALA A 416 19.89 -21.92 2.79
C ALA A 416 20.14 -20.60 2.03
N ARG A 417 19.51 -20.44 0.86
CA ARG A 417 19.59 -19.24 0.04
C ARG A 417 18.30 -19.05 -0.75
N PHE A 418 18.08 -17.84 -1.23
CA PHE A 418 17.03 -17.60 -2.21
C PHE A 418 17.38 -16.47 -3.17
N THR A 419 16.70 -16.47 -4.32
CA THR A 419 16.84 -15.45 -5.34
C THR A 419 15.47 -14.91 -5.73
N LEU A 420 15.38 -13.61 -5.96
CA LEU A 420 14.26 -13.00 -6.67
C LEU A 420 14.75 -12.06 -7.78
N VAL A 421 13.95 -11.94 -8.83
CA VAL A 421 14.23 -11.04 -9.96
C VAL A 421 13.02 -10.14 -10.17
N GLY A 422 13.20 -8.85 -9.87
CA GLY A 422 12.23 -7.80 -10.14
C GLY A 422 12.44 -7.22 -11.54
N THR A 423 11.35 -6.96 -12.25
CA THR A 423 11.35 -6.31 -13.57
C THR A 423 10.29 -5.22 -13.66
N ARG A 424 10.56 -4.20 -14.47
CA ARG A 424 9.57 -3.20 -14.93
C ARG A 424 10.09 -2.60 -16.23
N GLU A 425 9.40 -2.89 -17.34
CA GLU A 425 9.86 -2.48 -18.69
C GLU A 425 11.32 -2.90 -18.92
N ALA A 426 12.23 -1.94 -19.16
CA ALA A 426 13.66 -2.20 -19.35
C ALA A 426 14.44 -2.38 -18.03
N ASP A 427 13.86 -2.05 -16.88
CA ASP A 427 14.51 -2.17 -15.59
C ASP A 427 14.48 -3.60 -15.08
N THR A 428 15.60 -4.07 -14.57
CA THR A 428 15.76 -5.44 -14.04
C THR A 428 16.70 -5.43 -12.86
N VAL A 429 16.30 -6.06 -11.77
CA VAL A 429 17.09 -6.17 -10.54
C VAL A 429 17.01 -7.60 -10.02
N ARG A 430 18.16 -8.22 -9.81
CA ARG A 430 18.30 -9.50 -9.14
C ARG A 430 18.76 -9.28 -7.71
N ILE A 431 18.15 -10.00 -6.78
CA ILE A 431 18.59 -10.07 -5.39
C ILE A 431 18.88 -11.54 -5.07
N ASP A 432 20.07 -11.78 -4.54
CA ASP A 432 20.50 -13.06 -4.01
C ASP A 432 20.68 -12.93 -2.50
N VAL A 433 20.10 -13.85 -1.74
CA VAL A 433 20.16 -13.85 -0.29
C VAL A 433 20.77 -15.16 0.20
N GLN A 434 21.78 -15.05 1.04
CA GLN A 434 22.31 -16.15 1.84
C GLN A 434 21.70 -16.06 3.24
N VAL A 435 20.89 -17.06 3.62
CA VAL A 435 20.25 -17.12 4.93
C VAL A 435 21.27 -17.60 5.94
N GLY A 436 21.49 -16.79 6.99
CA GLY A 436 22.46 -17.08 8.06
C GLY A 436 21.81 -17.49 9.37
N ASP A 437 20.57 -17.05 9.62
CA ASP A 437 19.80 -17.43 10.80
C ASP A 437 18.31 -17.56 10.47
N VAL A 438 17.62 -18.43 11.20
CA VAL A 438 16.19 -18.67 11.03
C VAL A 438 15.52 -19.00 12.35
N LEU A 439 14.36 -18.39 12.54
CA LEU A 439 13.38 -18.72 13.57
C LEU A 439 12.15 -19.32 12.89
N ALA A 440 11.68 -20.46 13.40
CA ALA A 440 10.42 -21.05 13.00
C ALA A 440 9.35 -20.86 14.08
N THR A 441 8.17 -20.41 13.67
CA THR A 441 6.96 -20.42 14.49
C THR A 441 5.90 -21.26 13.80
N GLU A 442 5.36 -22.27 14.49
CA GLU A 442 4.19 -22.99 13.99
C GLU A 442 2.97 -22.08 14.02
N MET A 443 2.31 -21.95 12.87
CA MET A 443 1.03 -21.26 12.75
C MET A 443 -0.07 -22.28 12.49
N ARG A 444 -1.09 -22.25 13.34
CA ARG A 444 -2.28 -23.09 13.21
C ARG A 444 -3.50 -22.16 13.12
N ALA A 445 -4.04 -22.03 11.93
CA ALA A 445 -5.37 -21.49 11.68
C ALA A 445 -6.31 -22.65 11.27
N SER A 446 -7.61 -22.36 11.13
CA SER A 446 -8.64 -23.38 10.90
C SER A 446 -8.33 -24.30 9.71
N LYS A 447 -7.82 -23.76 8.60
CA LYS A 447 -7.42 -24.55 7.41
C LYS A 447 -5.92 -24.49 7.13
N LEU A 448 -5.24 -23.43 7.56
CA LEU A 448 -3.79 -23.28 7.37
C LEU A 448 -2.96 -23.93 8.49
N ARG A 449 -2.17 -24.93 8.11
CA ARG A 449 -1.11 -25.54 8.93
C ARG A 449 0.24 -25.31 8.26
N ARG A 450 0.93 -24.24 8.64
CA ARG A 450 2.22 -23.84 8.07
C ARG A 450 3.20 -23.47 9.17
N THR A 451 4.47 -23.51 8.84
CA THR A 451 5.52 -22.92 9.64
C THR A 451 5.89 -21.57 9.05
N PHE A 452 5.77 -20.52 9.86
CA PHE A 452 6.28 -19.20 9.55
C PHE A 452 7.78 -19.15 9.84
N LEU A 453 8.55 -18.72 8.85
CA LEU A 453 10.00 -18.56 8.96
C LEU A 453 10.33 -17.07 8.99
N GLN A 454 11.00 -16.64 10.05
CA GLN A 454 11.66 -15.34 10.11
C GLN A 454 13.17 -15.57 9.97
N MET A 455 13.74 -15.02 8.92
CA MET A 455 15.10 -15.27 8.50
C MET A 455 15.91 -13.98 8.55
N ARG A 456 17.20 -14.12 8.88
CA ARG A 456 18.18 -13.05 8.72
C ARG A 456 19.29 -13.53 7.80
N GLY A 457 19.71 -12.67 6.88
CA GLY A 457 20.69 -13.06 5.87
C GLY A 457 21.52 -11.89 5.34
N ARG A 458 22.55 -12.26 4.58
CA ARG A 458 23.29 -11.33 3.74
C ARG A 458 22.66 -11.31 2.36
N PHE A 459 22.57 -10.14 1.75
CA PHE A 459 22.08 -10.02 0.38
C PHE A 459 23.14 -9.38 -0.52
N SER A 460 23.08 -9.74 -1.80
CA SER A 460 23.69 -9.01 -2.90
C SER A 460 22.63 -8.64 -3.92
N LEU A 461 22.70 -7.42 -4.42
CA LEU A 461 21.80 -6.85 -5.41
C LEU A 461 22.62 -6.46 -6.63
N ALA A 462 22.13 -6.79 -7.82
CA ALA A 462 22.71 -6.37 -9.10
C ALA A 462 21.62 -6.17 -10.16
N GLY A 463 21.79 -5.19 -11.04
CA GLY A 463 20.81 -4.94 -12.10
C GLY A 463 21.01 -3.63 -12.85
N ARG A 464 19.95 -3.19 -13.51
CA ARG A 464 19.86 -1.90 -14.21
C ARG A 464 18.52 -1.23 -13.88
N VAL A 465 18.58 0.06 -13.53
CA VAL A 465 17.43 0.90 -13.25
C VAL A 465 17.61 2.24 -13.97
N SER A 466 16.63 2.62 -14.77
CA SER A 466 16.63 3.84 -15.59
C SER A 466 17.91 3.96 -16.44
N GLY A 467 18.32 2.85 -17.06
CA GLY A 467 19.54 2.79 -17.88
C GLY A 467 20.85 2.72 -17.09
N ALA A 468 20.86 2.96 -15.77
CA ALA A 468 22.06 2.93 -14.94
C ALA A 468 22.27 1.57 -14.25
N VAL A 469 23.51 1.09 -14.17
CA VAL A 469 23.84 -0.12 -13.40
C VAL A 469 23.66 0.15 -11.91
N VAL A 470 22.97 -0.76 -11.23
CA VAL A 470 22.79 -0.73 -9.78
C VAL A 470 23.40 -1.99 -9.18
N ALA A 471 24.14 -1.81 -8.08
CA ALA A 471 24.68 -2.89 -7.29
C ALA A 471 24.81 -2.47 -5.83
N ASP A 472 24.48 -3.37 -4.91
CA ASP A 472 24.66 -3.14 -3.47
C ASP A 472 24.70 -4.47 -2.72
N SER A 473 25.13 -4.44 -1.47
CA SER A 473 25.11 -5.60 -0.60
C SER A 473 24.98 -5.18 0.86
N GLY A 474 24.45 -6.06 1.68
CA GLY A 474 24.29 -5.81 3.11
C GLY A 474 23.56 -6.94 3.81
N THR A 475 22.74 -6.58 4.80
CA THR A 475 21.97 -7.56 5.58
C THR A 475 20.49 -7.18 5.62
N GLY A 476 19.64 -8.18 5.77
CA GLY A 476 18.19 -7.97 5.87
C GLY A 476 17.48 -9.05 6.67
N PHE A 477 16.21 -8.76 6.90
CA PHE A 477 15.21 -9.67 7.48
C PHE A 477 14.27 -10.10 6.38
N PHE A 478 13.90 -11.38 6.37
CA PHE A 478 13.13 -12.01 5.32
C PHE A 478 12.14 -12.99 5.94
N GLU A 479 10.95 -13.08 5.37
CA GLU A 479 9.87 -13.86 5.91
C GLU A 479 9.18 -14.67 4.82
N THR A 480 8.87 -15.92 5.15
CA THR A 480 8.15 -16.83 4.25
C THR A 480 7.47 -17.95 5.05
N TYR A 481 6.75 -18.82 4.34
CA TYR A 481 6.05 -19.96 4.90
C TYR A 481 6.51 -21.27 4.28
N VAL A 482 6.66 -22.30 5.11
CA VAL A 482 6.87 -23.68 4.66
C VAL A 482 5.76 -24.59 5.16
N PRO A 483 5.43 -25.68 4.43
CA PRO A 483 4.53 -26.71 4.94
C PRO A 483 5.02 -27.29 6.28
N ILE A 484 4.08 -27.64 7.15
CA ILE A 484 4.41 -28.48 8.32
C ILE A 484 4.65 -29.91 7.79
N PRO A 485 5.76 -30.57 8.17
CA PRO A 485 6.06 -31.93 7.76
C PRO A 485 5.11 -32.99 8.32
#